data_AF-A0A9J5ZCJ6-F1
#
_entry.id   AF-A0A9J5ZCJ6-F1
#
_cell.length_a   1.000
_cell.length_b   1.000
_cell.length_c   1.000
_cell.angle_alpha   90.00
_cell.angle_beta   90.00
_cell.angle_gamma   90.00
#
_symmetry.space_group_name_H-M   'P 1'
#
loop_
_entity.id
_entity.type
_entity.pdbx_description
1 polymer ?
#
loop_
_entity_poly.entity_id
_entity_poly.type
_entity_poly.pdbx_seq_one_letter_code
_entity_poly.pdbx_strand_id
1 'polypeptide(L)'
;MIKKFCWDTLCLPKLEGGVGFRSIFDVSNALFCKLWWNLRSKPSPWGAFMINKYCKKLHPIVAQCRVASLIWKKLVFVRELIKHQIWWKIEKGDASFWFDNWTTMGALISHLSKSKRGRN
;
A
#
# COMPACT_ATOMS: atom_id res chain seq x y z
N MET A 1 42.47 3.92 -9.52
CA MET A 1 41.14 4.34 -9.99
C MET A 1 40.08 3.60 -9.16
N ILE A 2 39.43 4.26 -8.21
CA ILE A 2 38.43 3.63 -7.34
C ILE A 2 37.12 3.52 -8.13
N LYS A 3 36.71 2.30 -8.50
CA LYS A 3 35.36 2.06 -9.04
C LYS A 3 34.37 2.35 -7.92
N LYS A 4 33.57 3.42 -8.06
CA LYS A 4 32.39 3.63 -7.20
C LYS A 4 31.41 2.50 -7.52
N PHE A 5 31.24 1.56 -6.60
CA PHE A 5 30.15 0.59 -6.67
C PHE A 5 28.84 1.33 -6.42
N CYS A 6 28.00 1.45 -7.45
CA CYS A 6 26.66 1.97 -7.27
C CYS A 6 25.79 0.88 -6.64
N TRP A 7 24.91 1.25 -5.70
CA TRP A 7 24.00 0.31 -5.05
C TRP A 7 23.16 -0.49 -6.03
N ASP A 8 22.78 0.15 -7.14
CA ASP A 8 22.02 -0.49 -8.22
C ASP A 8 22.78 -1.66 -8.84
N THR A 9 24.10 -1.52 -9.04
CA THR A 9 24.96 -2.59 -9.59
C THR A 9 25.13 -3.75 -8.61
N LEU A 10 25.15 -3.48 -7.30
CA LEU A 10 25.25 -4.53 -6.28
C LEU A 10 23.96 -5.35 -6.17
N CYS A 11 22.82 -4.73 -6.45
CA CYS A 11 21.50 -5.37 -6.34
C CYS A 11 21.12 -6.21 -7.57
N LEU A 12 21.88 -6.12 -8.66
CA LEU A 12 21.67 -6.96 -9.84
C LEU A 12 21.86 -8.45 -9.50
N PRO A 13 21.15 -9.36 -10.18
CA PRO A 13 21.42 -10.79 -10.10
C PRO A 13 22.88 -11.12 -10.39
N LYS A 14 23.40 -12.20 -9.80
CA LYS A 14 24.77 -12.68 -10.06
C LYS A 14 25.02 -12.95 -11.55
N LEU A 15 23.99 -13.41 -12.27
CA LEU A 15 24.01 -13.66 -13.71
C LEU A 15 24.23 -12.38 -14.54
N GLU A 16 23.83 -11.22 -14.01
CA GLU A 16 23.96 -9.91 -14.67
C GLU A 16 25.21 -9.14 -14.17
N GLY A 17 26.13 -9.81 -13.48
CA GLY A 17 27.36 -9.21 -12.97
C GLY A 17 27.21 -8.46 -11.65
N GLY A 18 26.06 -8.57 -10.97
CA GLY A 18 25.85 -8.05 -9.63
C GLY A 18 26.26 -9.01 -8.52
N VAL A 19 26.14 -8.56 -7.27
CA VAL A 19 26.43 -9.40 -6.07
C VAL A 19 25.21 -10.21 -5.65
N GLY A 20 24.02 -9.84 -6.13
CA GLY A 20 22.74 -10.47 -5.77
C GLY A 20 22.17 -10.00 -4.44
N PHE A 21 22.53 -8.80 -3.98
CA PHE A 21 21.87 -8.21 -2.81
C PHE A 21 20.43 -7.78 -3.15
N ARG A 22 19.54 -7.80 -2.15
CA ARG A 22 18.21 -7.20 -2.33
C ARG A 22 18.32 -5.69 -2.20
N SER A 23 17.62 -4.96 -3.07
CA SER A 23 17.50 -3.52 -2.97
C SER A 23 16.89 -3.11 -1.63
N ILE A 24 17.55 -2.17 -0.96
CA ILE A 24 17.04 -1.62 0.30
C ILE A 24 15.71 -0.89 0.10
N PHE A 25 15.49 -0.34 -1.09
CA PHE A 25 14.22 0.30 -1.46
C PHE A 25 13.08 -0.73 -1.53
N ASP A 26 13.36 -1.91 -2.09
CA ASP A 26 12.37 -2.99 -2.17
C ASP A 26 12.05 -3.56 -0.79
N VAL A 27 13.08 -3.78 0.03
CA VAL A 27 12.89 -4.22 1.42
C VAL A 27 12.06 -3.20 2.20
N SER A 28 12.38 -1.91 2.08
CA SER A 28 11.62 -0.83 2.70
C SER A 28 10.16 -0.82 2.22
N ASN A 29 9.92 -0.86 0.91
CA ASN A 29 8.57 -0.92 0.35
C ASN A 29 7.79 -2.14 0.88
N ALA A 30 8.40 -3.32 0.91
CA ALA A 30 7.78 -4.54 1.44
C ALA A 30 7.41 -4.41 2.92
N LEU A 31 8.28 -3.82 3.75
CA LEU A 31 8.00 -3.55 5.16
C LEU A 31 6.84 -2.56 5.31
N PHE A 32 6.78 -1.52 4.48
CA PHE A 32 5.66 -0.58 4.47
C PHE A 32 4.36 -1.23 3.98
N CYS A 33 4.40 -2.13 3.01
CA CYS A 33 3.24 -2.93 2.60
C CYS A 33 2.71 -3.78 3.77
N LYS A 34 3.62 -4.43 4.50
CA LYS A 34 3.27 -5.19 5.72
C LYS A 34 2.70 -4.28 6.81
N LEU A 35 3.25 -3.09 6.98
CA LEU A 35 2.75 -2.09 7.93
C LEU A 35 1.35 -1.59 7.56
N TRP A 36 1.10 -1.34 6.27
CA TRP A 36 -0.22 -1.01 5.74
C TRP A 36 -1.24 -2.12 6.01
N TRP A 37 -0.84 -3.37 5.76
CA TRP A 37 -1.68 -4.53 6.07
C TRP A 37 -2.02 -4.60 7.56
N ASN A 38 -1.02 -4.45 8.44
CA ASN A 38 -1.24 -4.46 9.88
C ASN A 38 -2.14 -3.31 10.35
N LEU A 39 -1.99 -2.11 9.78
CA LEU A 39 -2.85 -0.96 10.05
C LEU A 39 -4.33 -1.28 9.79
N ARG A 40 -4.61 -2.06 8.73
CA ARG A 40 -5.96 -2.44 8.30
C ARG A 40 -6.53 -3.65 9.03
N SER A 41 -5.69 -4.65 9.34
CA SER A 41 -6.13 -5.98 9.75
C SER A 41 -5.98 -6.27 11.24
N LYS A 42 -5.12 -5.52 11.95
CA LYS A 42 -4.82 -5.80 13.36
C LYS A 42 -5.15 -4.60 14.24
N PRO A 43 -5.91 -4.79 15.33
CA PRO A 43 -6.09 -3.76 16.33
C PRO A 43 -4.73 -3.48 16.99
N SER A 44 -4.28 -2.24 16.92
CA SER A 44 -3.07 -1.79 17.62
C SER A 44 -3.25 -0.34 18.07
N PRO A 45 -2.67 0.07 19.22
CA PRO A 45 -2.75 1.46 19.66
C PRO A 45 -2.22 2.45 18.62
N TRP A 46 -1.09 2.10 17.98
CA TRP A 46 -0.52 2.88 16.89
C TRP A 46 -1.47 2.97 15.70
N GLY A 47 -2.09 1.85 15.29
CA GLY A 47 -3.03 1.83 14.17
C GLY A 47 -4.28 2.68 14.44
N ALA A 48 -4.85 2.58 15.64
CA ALA A 48 -5.97 3.41 16.07
C ALA A 48 -5.60 4.90 16.06
N PHE A 49 -4.43 5.27 16.59
CA PHE A 49 -3.93 6.65 16.54
C PHE A 49 -3.80 7.15 15.10
N MET A 50 -3.19 6.37 14.20
CA MET A 50 -2.97 6.75 12.81
C MET A 50 -4.29 6.94 12.05
N ILE A 51 -5.25 6.01 12.24
CA ILE A 51 -6.59 6.11 11.64
C ILE A 51 -7.32 7.35 12.16
N ASN A 52 -7.31 7.59 13.47
CA ASN A 52 -7.97 8.75 14.05
C ASN A 52 -7.35 10.08 13.58
N LYS A 53 -6.01 10.13 13.50
CA LYS A 53 -5.28 11.33 13.08
C LYS A 53 -5.50 11.68 11.60
N TYR A 54 -5.49 10.68 10.71
CA TYR A 54 -5.42 10.93 9.27
C TYR A 54 -6.69 10.57 8.50
N CYS A 55 -7.51 9.64 8.98
CA CYS A 55 -8.68 9.17 8.24
C CYS A 55 -9.94 9.98 8.53
N LYS A 56 -10.07 10.65 9.69
CA LYS A 56 -11.24 11.51 10.03
C LYS A 56 -12.60 10.84 9.73
N LYS A 57 -12.78 9.57 10.15
CA LYS A 57 -13.95 8.73 9.88
C LYS A 57 -14.12 8.23 8.43
N LEU A 58 -13.24 8.60 7.51
CA LEU A 58 -13.18 8.01 6.18
C LEU A 58 -12.54 6.63 6.23
N HIS A 59 -12.87 5.80 5.25
CA HIS A 59 -12.19 4.53 5.06
C HIS A 59 -10.70 4.76 4.72
N PRO A 60 -9.74 4.02 5.31
CA PRO A 60 -8.31 4.23 5.06
C PRO A 60 -7.91 4.19 3.58
N ILE A 61 -8.68 3.47 2.75
CA ILE A 61 -8.40 3.41 1.30
C ILE A 61 -8.56 4.76 0.59
N VAL A 62 -9.49 5.60 1.04
CA VAL A 62 -9.81 6.89 0.41
C VAL A 62 -9.28 8.08 1.20
N ALA A 63 -8.84 7.87 2.44
CA ALA A 63 -8.30 8.93 3.27
C ALA A 63 -7.13 9.64 2.58
N GLN A 64 -7.21 10.97 2.50
CA GLN A 64 -6.14 11.83 2.03
C GLN A 64 -5.87 12.89 3.09
N CYS A 65 -4.61 13.31 3.20
CA CYS A 65 -4.20 14.33 4.15
C CYS A 65 -3.15 15.25 3.52
N ARG A 66 -3.44 16.56 3.49
CA ARG A 66 -2.56 17.57 2.90
C ARG A 66 -1.24 17.72 3.66
N VAL A 67 -1.32 17.72 4.99
CA VAL A 67 -0.15 17.82 5.88
C VAL A 67 -0.01 16.52 6.66
N ALA A 68 0.95 15.70 6.25
CA ALA A 68 1.10 14.34 6.75
C ALA A 68 2.56 14.02 7.12
N SER A 69 2.72 13.10 8.08
CA SER A 69 4.04 12.56 8.43
C SER A 69 4.62 11.78 7.25
N LEU A 70 5.95 11.64 7.21
CA LEU A 70 6.63 10.84 6.17
C LEU A 70 6.11 9.40 6.14
N ILE A 71 5.84 8.83 7.31
CA ILE A 71 5.26 7.48 7.46
C ILE A 71 3.89 7.43 6.79
N TRP A 72 2.99 8.38 7.08
CA TRP A 72 1.67 8.38 6.45
C TRP A 72 1.74 8.57 4.94
N LYS A 73 2.60 9.47 4.46
CA LYS A 73 2.84 9.65 3.01
C LYS A 73 3.31 8.35 2.35
N LYS A 74 4.24 7.64 2.99
CA LYS A 74 4.73 6.35 2.48
C LYS A 74 3.66 5.26 2.53
N LEU A 75 2.82 5.24 3.56
CA LEU A 75 1.66 4.35 3.68
C LEU A 75 0.64 4.59 2.55
N VAL A 76 0.31 5.86 2.28
CA VAL A 76 -0.56 6.23 1.15
C VAL A 76 0.06 5.82 -0.20
N PHE A 77 1.38 5.94 -0.36
CA PHE A 77 2.06 5.47 -1.54
C PHE A 77 1.95 3.94 -1.71
N VAL A 78 2.33 3.15 -0.70
CA VAL A 78 2.28 1.68 -0.82
C VAL A 78 0.84 1.15 -0.91
N ARG A 79 -0.13 1.85 -0.32
CA ARG A 79 -1.56 1.57 -0.49
C ARG A 79 -1.92 1.48 -1.96
N GLU A 80 -1.51 2.47 -2.77
CA GLU A 80 -1.83 2.46 -4.21
C GLU A 80 -1.21 1.28 -4.94
N LEU A 81 -0.01 0.84 -4.51
CA LEU A 81 0.67 -0.32 -5.07
C LEU A 81 -0.07 -1.63 -4.78
N ILE A 82 -0.57 -1.82 -3.56
CA ILE A 82 -1.07 -3.13 -3.11
C ILE A 82 -2.60 -3.22 -2.98
N LYS A 83 -3.35 -2.12 -3.14
CA LYS A 83 -4.82 -2.13 -2.95
C LYS A 83 -5.55 -3.16 -3.83
N HIS A 84 -5.02 -3.47 -5.01
CA HIS A 84 -5.60 -4.47 -5.91
C HIS A 84 -5.15 -5.91 -5.59
N GLN A 85 -4.04 -6.05 -4.86
CA GLN A 85 -3.44 -7.33 -4.46
C GLN A 85 -3.99 -7.85 -3.12
N ILE A 86 -4.75 -7.02 -2.39
CA ILE A 86 -5.36 -7.38 -1.11
C ILE A 86 -6.81 -7.78 -1.35
N TRP A 87 -7.17 -9.00 -0.93
CA TRP A 87 -8.54 -9.50 -0.95
C TRP A 87 -9.07 -9.75 0.46
N TRP A 88 -10.31 -9.36 0.70
CA TRP A 88 -10.99 -9.50 1.98
C TRP A 88 -12.00 -10.63 1.94
N LYS A 89 -11.89 -11.56 2.89
CA LYS A 89 -12.84 -12.65 3.06
C LYS A 89 -14.04 -12.17 3.89
N ILE A 90 -15.25 -12.33 3.34
CA ILE A 90 -16.49 -11.96 4.03
C ILE A 90 -16.86 -13.10 4.97
N GLU A 91 -16.38 -13.05 6.20
CA GLU A 91 -16.80 -13.99 7.26
C GLU A 91 -17.22 -13.26 8.54
N LYS A 92 -16.46 -12.23 8.93
CA LYS A 92 -16.64 -11.54 10.22
C LYS A 92 -17.30 -10.17 10.15
N GLY A 93 -17.68 -9.71 8.95
CA GLY A 93 -18.31 -8.38 8.77
C GLY A 93 -17.35 -7.19 8.85
N ASP A 94 -16.04 -7.41 8.99
CA ASP A 94 -15.04 -6.34 9.11
C ASP A 94 -14.66 -5.70 7.76
N ALA A 95 -15.12 -6.28 6.66
CA ALA A 95 -14.84 -5.78 5.30
C ALA A 95 -15.84 -4.70 4.90
N SER A 96 -15.33 -3.60 4.32
CA SER A 96 -16.17 -2.56 3.80
C SER A 96 -16.78 -2.94 2.44
N PHE A 97 -18.11 -2.97 2.36
CA PHE A 97 -18.85 -3.33 1.14
C PHE A 97 -18.40 -2.57 -0.10
N TRP A 98 -18.23 -1.24 0.00
CA TRP A 98 -17.88 -0.38 -1.14
C TRP A 98 -16.38 -0.28 -1.41
N PHE A 99 -15.58 -0.32 -0.35
CA PHE A 99 -14.19 0.11 -0.39
C PHE A 99 -13.16 -1.02 -0.37
N ASP A 100 -13.54 -2.20 0.13
CA ASP A 100 -12.66 -3.36 0.15
C ASP A 100 -12.91 -4.27 -1.05
N ASN A 101 -11.83 -4.89 -1.53
CA ASN A 101 -11.90 -5.86 -2.62
C ASN A 101 -12.25 -7.24 -2.08
N TRP A 102 -13.52 -7.61 -2.16
CA TRP A 102 -14.02 -8.94 -1.79
C TRP A 102 -14.49 -9.75 -3.00
N THR A 103 -14.61 -9.11 -4.18
CA THR A 103 -15.10 -9.72 -5.43
C THR A 103 -13.98 -10.23 -6.33
N THR A 104 -12.71 -10.12 -5.91
CA THR A 104 -11.48 -10.31 -6.73
C THR A 104 -11.32 -9.35 -7.91
N MET A 105 -12.39 -8.66 -8.33
CA MET A 105 -12.42 -7.70 -9.44
C MET A 105 -12.08 -6.26 -9.01
N GLY A 106 -11.69 -6.06 -7.75
CA GLY A 106 -11.43 -4.75 -7.16
C GLY A 106 -12.61 -4.22 -6.35
N ALA A 107 -12.35 -3.15 -5.58
CA ALA A 107 -13.39 -2.50 -4.78
C ALA A 107 -14.50 -1.91 -5.66
N LEU A 108 -15.76 -2.10 -5.26
CA LEU A 108 -16.95 -1.68 -6.02
C LEU A 108 -16.93 -0.20 -6.40
N ILE A 109 -16.44 0.67 -5.52
CA ILE A 109 -16.33 2.11 -5.80
C ILE A 109 -15.49 2.42 -7.05
N SER A 110 -14.54 1.56 -7.39
CA SER A 110 -13.68 1.71 -8.57
C SER A 110 -14.42 1.45 -9.88
N HIS A 111 -15.55 0.74 -9.83
CA HIS A 111 -16.40 0.47 -11.00
C HIS A 111 -17.44 1.57 -11.23
N LEU A 112 -17.92 2.19 -10.15
CA LEU A 112 -18.84 3.33 -10.23
C LEU A 112 -18.20 4.57 -10.88
N SER A 113 -16.91 4.82 -10.65
CA SER A 113 -16.19 5.92 -11.28
C SER A 113 -16.00 5.72 -12.79
N LYS A 114 -15.86 4.47 -13.24
CA LYS A 114 -15.73 4.12 -14.66
C LYS A 114 -17.05 4.28 -15.42
N SER A 115 -18.18 3.90 -14.81
CA SER A 115 -19.51 4.04 -15.43
C SER A 115 -19.88 5.48 -15.77
N LYS A 116 -19.37 6.47 -15.01
CA LYS A 116 -19.59 7.90 -15.31
C LYS A 116 -18.75 8.43 -16.47
N ARG A 117 -17.66 7.77 -16.85
CA ARG A 117 -16.78 8.19 -17.96
C ARG A 117 -17.20 7.66 -19.33
N GLY A 118 -17.97 6.58 -19.39
CA GLY A 118 -18.48 6.02 -20.65
C GLY A 118 -19.86 6.55 -21.07
N ARG A 119 -20.27 7.71 -20.54
CA ARG A 119 -21.59 8.31 -20.80
C ARG A 119 -21.50 9.72 -21.43
N ASN A 120 -20.34 10.07 -21.98
CA ASN A 120 -20.11 11.25 -22.81
C ASN A 120 -19.62 10.81 -24.18
#